data_AF-A0A3D6AG02-F1
#
_entry.id   AF-A0A3D6AG02-F1
#
_cell.length_a   1.000
_cell.length_b   1.000
_cell.length_c   1.000
_cell.angle_alpha   90.00
_cell.angle_beta   90.00
_cell.angle_gamma   90.00
#
_symmetry.space_group_name_H-M   'P 1'
#
loop_
_entity.id
_entity.type
_entity.pdbx_description
1 polymer ?
#
loop_
_entity_poly.entity_id
_entity_poly.type
_entity_poly.pdbx_seq_one_letter_code
_entity_poly.pdbx_strand_id
1 'polypeptide(L)'
;MANLFNKLPGFAKTPAGMERKILRLLPKVFLFGSLLVAIPSLSVRLAPVLGFDPVSFKLVSTIDILSIGAMIVFWISLVIIGNGAFVVMVMKGPAYVADAYALIDAETPKNN
;
A
#
# COMPACT_ATOMS: atom_id res chain seq x y z
N MET A 1 33.66 -2.40 0.15
CA MET A 1 32.24 -2.78 0.30
C MET A 1 31.40 -1.51 0.21
N ALA A 2 30.35 -1.49 -0.60
CA ALA A 2 29.50 -0.30 -0.75
C ALA A 2 28.67 -0.08 0.53
N ASN A 3 28.79 1.10 1.15
CA ASN A 3 28.02 1.48 2.33
C ASN A 3 26.67 2.09 1.91
N LEU A 4 25.71 1.22 1.56
CA LEU A 4 24.37 1.61 1.07
C LEU A 4 23.49 2.34 2.09
N PHE A 5 23.90 2.45 3.36
CA PHE A 5 23.11 3.01 4.45
C PHE A 5 23.85 4.07 5.27
N ASN A 6 24.80 4.79 4.65
CA ASN A 6 25.51 5.84 5.36
C ASN A 6 24.57 7.02 5.63
N LYS A 7 24.52 7.49 6.89
CA LYS A 7 23.61 8.56 7.32
C LYS A 7 24.38 9.87 7.46
N LEU A 8 23.76 10.97 7.06
CA LEU A 8 24.33 12.30 7.26
C LEU A 8 24.46 12.62 8.76
N PRO A 9 25.65 13.00 9.26
CA PRO A 9 25.80 13.45 10.63
C PRO A 9 25.05 14.78 10.84
N GLY A 10 24.38 14.93 11.99
CA GLY A 10 23.70 16.17 12.36
C GLY A 10 22.28 16.38 11.80
N PHE A 11 21.68 15.41 11.11
CA PHE A 11 20.31 15.56 10.60
C PHE A 11 19.24 15.52 11.73
N ALA A 12 18.22 16.39 11.62
CA ALA A 12 17.10 16.41 12.56
C ALA A 12 16.14 15.24 12.30
N LYS A 13 15.81 14.46 13.34
CA LYS A 13 14.86 13.35 13.23
C LYS A 13 13.43 13.88 13.22
N THR A 14 12.71 13.65 12.13
CA THR A 14 11.27 13.93 12.04
C THR A 14 10.48 12.88 12.85
N PRO A 15 9.52 13.29 13.71
CA PRO A 15 8.69 12.34 14.45
C PRO A 15 7.82 11.51 13.50
N ALA A 16 7.51 10.28 13.93
CA ALA A 16 6.62 9.40 13.19
C ALA A 16 5.20 9.97 13.10
N GLY A 17 4.67 10.12 11.89
CA GLY A 17 3.33 10.60 11.61
C GLY A 17 2.31 9.49 11.36
N MET A 18 1.24 9.85 10.66
CA MET A 18 0.17 8.92 10.29
C MET A 18 0.63 7.78 9.36
N GLU A 19 1.71 7.99 8.59
CA GLU A 19 2.20 6.99 7.64
C GLU A 19 2.53 5.65 8.32
N ARG A 20 3.12 5.68 9.53
CA ARG A 20 3.42 4.46 10.28
C ARG A 20 2.17 3.77 10.81
N LYS A 21 1.13 4.53 11.16
CA LYS A 21 -0.14 3.94 11.59
C LYS A 21 -0.80 3.23 10.42
N ILE A 22 -0.84 3.88 9.25
CA ILE A 22 -1.39 3.31 8.01
C ILE A 22 -0.67 2.02 7.65
N LEU A 23 0.67 2.02 7.57
CA LEU A 23 1.45 0.84 7.20
C LEU A 23 1.29 -0.33 8.17
N ARG A 24 1.09 -0.08 9.47
CA ARG A 24 0.83 -1.14 10.47
C ARG A 24 -0.59 -1.69 10.40
N LEU A 25 -1.56 -0.87 10.00
CA LEU A 25 -2.96 -1.28 9.88
C LEU A 25 -3.22 -2.01 8.56
N LEU A 26 -2.44 -1.72 7.51
CA LEU A 26 -2.63 -2.25 6.17
C LEU A 26 -2.76 -3.79 6.11
N PRO A 27 -1.93 -4.60 6.80
CA PRO A 27 -2.10 -6.05 6.80
C PRO A 27 -3.42 -6.51 7.43
N LYS A 28 -3.87 -5.83 8.49
CA LYS A 28 -5.16 -6.14 9.13
C LYS A 28 -6.32 -5.76 8.23
N VAL A 29 -6.27 -4.56 7.63
CA VAL A 29 -7.30 -4.10 6.70
C VAL A 29 -7.36 -5.00 5.48
N PHE A 30 -6.23 -5.45 4.95
CA PHE A 30 -6.18 -6.42 3.86
C PHE A 30 -6.92 -7.71 4.21
N LEU A 31 -6.63 -8.32 5.37
CA LEU A 31 -7.27 -9.56 5.79
C LEU A 31 -8.77 -9.38 6.06
N PHE A 32 -9.13 -8.46 6.95
CA PHE A 32 -10.53 -8.27 7.34
C PHE A 32 -11.38 -7.68 6.23
N GLY A 33 -10.83 -6.76 5.43
CA GLY A 33 -11.53 -6.17 4.29
C GLY A 33 -11.74 -7.17 3.16
N SER A 34 -10.76 -8.03 2.85
CA SER A 34 -10.96 -9.09 1.86
C SER A 34 -12.02 -10.09 2.32
N LEU A 35 -11.99 -10.48 3.60
CA LEU A 35 -13.03 -11.33 4.19
C LEU A 35 -14.41 -10.68 4.05
N LEU A 36 -14.53 -9.40 4.40
CA LEU A 36 -15.77 -8.64 4.32
C LEU A 36 -16.32 -8.58 2.88
N VAL A 37 -15.46 -8.32 1.90
CA VAL A 37 -15.85 -8.26 0.47
C VAL A 37 -16.25 -9.64 -0.07
N ALA A 38 -15.69 -10.72 0.47
CA ALA A 38 -16.03 -12.09 0.08
C ALA A 38 -17.36 -12.59 0.66
N ILE A 39 -17.91 -11.93 1.69
CA ILE A 39 -19.14 -12.39 2.37
C ILE A 39 -20.31 -12.62 1.40
N PRO A 40 -20.67 -11.72 0.47
CA PRO A 40 -21.82 -11.94 -0.40
C PRO A 40 -21.69 -13.21 -1.26
N SER A 41 -20.51 -13.47 -1.83
CA SER A 41 -20.24 -14.69 -2.60
C SER A 41 -20.31 -15.95 -1.73
N LEU A 42 -19.76 -15.89 -0.50
CA LEU A 42 -19.84 -16.99 0.47
C LEU A 42 -21.28 -17.27 0.91
N SER A 43 -22.06 -16.22 1.19
CA SER A 43 -23.45 -16.33 1.65
C SER A 43 -24.33 -17.08 0.65
N VAL A 44 -24.19 -16.78 -0.64
CA VAL A 44 -24.96 -17.43 -1.70
C VAL A 44 -24.59 -18.90 -1.85
N ARG A 45 -23.32 -19.25 -1.62
CA ARG A 45 -22.82 -20.63 -1.68
C ARG A 45 -23.17 -21.45 -0.43
N LEU A 46 -23.29 -20.79 0.72
CA LEU A 46 -23.68 -21.42 1.99
C LEU A 46 -25.20 -21.52 2.17
N ALA A 47 -25.99 -20.73 1.44
CA ALA A 47 -27.45 -20.74 1.54
C ALA A 47 -28.08 -22.14 1.42
N PRO A 48 -27.70 -23.01 0.46
CA PRO A 48 -28.24 -24.37 0.37
C PRO A 48 -27.87 -25.26 1.56
N VAL A 49 -26.67 -25.07 2.12
CA VAL A 49 -26.17 -25.84 3.27
C VAL A 49 -26.93 -25.47 4.55
N LEU A 50 -27.38 -24.22 4.64
CA LEU A 50 -28.15 -23.69 5.78
C LEU A 50 -29.67 -23.93 5.65
N GLY A 51 -30.13 -24.61 4.59
CA GLY A 51 -31.54 -24.94 4.39
C GLY A 51 -32.38 -23.83 3.76
N PHE A 52 -31.77 -22.82 3.15
CA PHE A 52 -32.48 -21.82 2.35
C PHE A 52 -32.81 -22.33 0.96
N ASP A 53 -33.85 -21.75 0.34
CA ASP A 53 -34.27 -22.11 -1.01
C ASP A 53 -33.14 -21.95 -2.03
N PRO A 54 -33.08 -22.82 -3.06
CA PRO A 54 -32.05 -22.77 -4.07
C PRO A 54 -32.08 -21.43 -4.81
N VAL A 55 -30.97 -20.71 -4.71
CA VAL A 55 -30.78 -19.43 -5.37
C VAL A 55 -30.59 -19.65 -6.88
N SER A 56 -31.24 -18.84 -7.70
CA SER A 56 -31.10 -18.89 -9.17
C SER A 56 -29.63 -18.81 -9.60
N PHE A 57 -29.19 -19.70 -10.50
CA PHE A 57 -27.84 -19.70 -11.07
C PHE A 57 -27.41 -18.33 -11.60
N LYS A 58 -28.35 -17.57 -12.19
CA LYS A 58 -28.09 -16.21 -12.70
C LYS A 58 -27.74 -15.24 -11.57
N LEU A 59 -28.39 -15.36 -10.42
CA LEU A 59 -28.12 -14.50 -9.27
C LEU A 59 -26.75 -14.85 -8.65
N VAL A 60 -26.44 -16.14 -8.52
CA VAL A 60 -25.13 -16.61 -8.02
C VAL A 60 -23.99 -16.04 -8.87
N SER A 61 -24.07 -16.18 -10.20
CA SER A 61 -23.02 -15.69 -11.09
C SER A 61 -22.89 -14.17 -11.07
N THR A 62 -24.01 -13.44 -10.98
CA THR A 62 -23.99 -11.98 -10.87
C THR A 62 -23.28 -11.52 -9.60
N ILE A 63 -23.60 -12.14 -8.45
CA ILE A 63 -22.97 -11.81 -7.17
C ILE A 63 -21.48 -12.13 -7.20
N ASP A 64 -21.08 -13.27 -7.76
CA ASP A 64 -19.68 -13.63 -7.89
C ASP A 64 -18.89 -12.60 -8.73
N ILE A 65 -19.43 -12.17 -9.88
CA ILE A 65 -18.79 -11.16 -10.74
C ILE A 65 -18.60 -9.84 -9.97
N LEU A 66 -19.64 -9.38 -9.26
CA LEU A 66 -19.58 -8.14 -8.48
C LEU A 66 -18.61 -8.25 -7.30
N SER A 67 -18.61 -9.37 -6.58
CA SER A 67 -17.69 -9.62 -5.48
C SER A 67 -16.23 -9.65 -5.94
N ILE A 68 -15.93 -10.31 -7.07
CA ILE A 68 -14.58 -10.33 -7.65
C ILE A 68 -14.15 -8.92 -8.09
N GLY A 69 -15.05 -8.19 -8.77
CA GLY A 69 -14.79 -6.81 -9.18
C GLY A 69 -14.48 -5.91 -7.98
N ALA A 70 -15.29 -5.99 -6.92
CA ALA A 70 -15.07 -5.24 -5.69
C ALA A 70 -13.76 -5.63 -5.00
N MET A 71 -13.41 -6.93 -5.00
CA MET A 71 -12.16 -7.43 -4.40
C MET A 71 -10.93 -6.84 -5.10
N ILE A 72 -10.93 -6.80 -6.44
CA ILE A 72 -9.83 -6.25 -7.22
C ILE A 72 -9.66 -4.74 -6.93
N VAL A 73 -10.77 -3.99 -6.95
CA VAL A 73 -10.75 -2.55 -6.63
C VAL A 73 -10.22 -2.31 -5.21
N PHE A 74 -10.67 -3.12 -4.25
CA PHE A 74 -10.22 -3.05 -2.87
C PHE A 74 -8.70 -3.27 -2.76
N TRP A 75 -8.16 -4.32 -3.37
CA TRP A 75 -6.72 -4.60 -3.34
C TRP A 75 -5.89 -3.50 -4.00
N ILE A 76 -6.33 -2.98 -5.15
CA ILE A 76 -5.65 -1.86 -5.82
C ILE A 76 -5.63 -0.63 -4.90
N SER A 77 -6.76 -0.32 -4.24
CA SER A 77 -6.82 0.80 -3.30
C SER A 77 -5.82 0.67 -2.14
N LEU A 78 -5.64 -0.55 -1.61
CA LEU A 78 -4.66 -0.82 -0.55
C LEU A 78 -3.23 -0.64 -1.02
N VAL A 79 -2.92 -1.08 -2.25
CA VAL A 79 -1.60 -0.87 -2.86
C VAL A 79 -1.32 0.63 -3.02
N ILE A 80 -2.28 1.42 -3.50
CA ILE A 80 -2.12 2.87 -3.67
C ILE A 80 -1.88 3.55 -2.32
N ILE A 81 -2.72 3.27 -1.31
CA ILE A 81 -2.61 3.86 0.03
C ILE A 81 -1.29 3.44 0.70
N GLY A 82 -0.94 2.16 0.60
CA GLY A 82 0.30 1.61 1.12
C GLY A 82 1.53 2.24 0.50
N ASN A 83 1.53 2.38 -0.83
CA ASN A 83 2.61 3.03 -1.55
C ASN A 83 2.73 4.51 -1.15
N GLY A 84 1.63 5.25 -1.04
CA GLY A 84 1.64 6.63 -0.58
C GLY A 84 2.23 6.78 0.82
N ALA A 85 1.80 5.93 1.78
CA ALA A 85 2.36 5.92 3.13
C ALA A 85 3.85 5.51 3.15
N PHE A 86 4.24 4.57 2.30
CA PHE A 86 5.64 4.14 2.16
C PHE A 86 6.52 5.28 1.62
N VAL A 87 6.10 5.97 0.56
CA VAL A 87 6.82 7.12 0.00
C VAL A 87 6.97 8.21 1.06
N VAL A 88 5.92 8.55 1.80
CA VAL A 88 6.01 9.55 2.90
C VAL A 88 6.98 9.10 3.99
N MET A 89 6.99 7.81 4.34
CA MET A 89 7.96 7.25 5.29
C MET A 89 9.40 7.38 4.78
N VAL A 90 9.63 7.14 3.49
CA VAL A 90 10.95 7.27 2.84
C VAL A 90 11.38 8.74 2.83
N MET A 91 10.50 9.67 2.45
CA MET A 91 10.76 11.11 2.43
C MET A 91 11.10 11.68 3.82
N LYS A 92 10.47 11.14 4.88
CA LYS A 92 10.77 11.50 6.29
C LYS A 92 11.88 10.65 6.92
N GLY A 93 12.42 9.67 6.19
CA GLY A 93 13.39 8.70 6.68
C GLY A 93 14.72 9.36 7.07
N PRO A 94 15.67 8.60 7.65
CA PRO A 94 17.00 9.13 7.92
C PRO A 94 17.63 9.61 6.62
N ALA A 95 18.32 10.75 6.68
CA ALA A 95 18.98 11.33 5.52
C ALA A 95 20.15 10.42 5.09
N TYR A 96 19.86 9.48 4.20
CA TYR A 96 20.86 8.62 3.59
C TYR A 96 21.68 9.46 2.61
N VAL A 97 23.00 9.34 2.70
CA VAL A 97 23.93 10.00 1.78
C VAL A 97 23.73 9.36 0.41
N ALA A 98 23.30 10.13 -0.57
CA ALA A 98 23.36 9.72 -1.96
C ALA A 98 24.83 9.69 -2.40
N ASP A 99 25.17 8.79 -3.32
CA ASP A 99 26.51 8.79 -3.93
C ASP A 99 26.78 10.18 -4.52
N ALA A 100 27.92 10.76 -4.15
CA ALA A 100 28.32 12.06 -4.65
C ALA A 100 28.65 11.95 -6.14
N TYR A 101 27.92 12.68 -6.98
CA TYR A 101 28.33 12.91 -8.36
C TYR A 101 29.41 14.00 -8.38
N ALA A 102 30.38 13.86 -9.29
CA ALA A 102 31.35 14.93 -9.52
C ALA A 102 30.61 16.18 -10.02
N LEU A 103 30.63 17.24 -9.21
CA LEU A 103 30.09 18.53 -9.60
C LEU A 103 31.09 19.17 -10.56
N ILE A 104 30.81 19.12 -11.86
CA ILE A 104 31.57 19.85 -12.89
C ILE A 104 30.96 21.24 -12.97
N ASP A 105 31.19 22.06 -11.96
CA ASP A 105 30.73 23.45 -11.96
C ASP A 105 31.85 24.36 -11.46
N ALA A 106 31.97 25.54 -12.06
CA ALA A 106 32.90 26.55 -11.59
C ALA A 106 32.19 27.39 -10.53
N GLU A 107 32.67 27.38 -9.29
CA GLU A 107 32.09 28.18 -8.19
C GLU A 107 32.08 29.69 -8.47
N THR A 108 32.89 30.15 -9.42
CA THR A 108 32.96 31.55 -9.83
C THR A 108 32.88 31.67 -11.36
N PRO A 109 32.21 32.71 -11.87
CA PRO A 109 32.22 32.99 -13.30
C PRO A 109 33.66 33.21 -13.76
N LYS A 110 34.03 32.65 -14.90
CA LYS A 110 35.30 32.96 -15.55
C LYS A 110 35.31 34.45 -15.85
N ASN A 111 36.14 35.20 -15.14
CA ASN A 111 36.50 36.55 -15.53
C ASN A 111 37.14 36.47 -16.92
N ASN A 112 36.42 37.01 -17.90
CA ASN A 112 36.82 37.16 -19.29
C ASN A 112 37.83 38.29 -19.46
#